data_AF-A0A645JJN8-F1
#
_entry.id   AF-A0A645JJN8-F1
#
_cell.length_a   1.000
_cell.length_b   1.000
_cell.length_c   1.000
_cell.angle_alpha   90.00
_cell.angle_beta   90.00
_cell.angle_gamma   90.00
#
_symmetry.space_group_name_H-M   'P 1'
#
loop_
_entity.id
_entity.type
_entity.pdbx_description
1 polymer ?
#
loop_
_entity_poly.entity_id
_entity_poly.type
_entity_poly.pdbx_seq_one_letter_code
_entity_poly.pdbx_strand_id
1 'polypeptide(L)'
;MGTWEHIKLEYFYGQQNSATALALHANGTMSGSLTGSWSFNASKKQLTLGNVIVCVEREVDWEANPRRVTLVYAGTEKNLNATYWGKKSK
;
A
#
# COMPACT_ATOMS: atom_id res chain seq x y z
N MET A 1 -8.14 3.65 5.98
CA MET A 1 -9.04 4.33 5.02
C MET A 1 -8.35 5.51 4.37
N GLY A 2 -8.81 5.92 3.19
CA GLY A 2 -8.27 7.02 2.39
C GLY A 2 -7.62 6.53 1.10
N THR A 3 -7.04 7.47 0.35
CA THR A 3 -6.29 7.18 -0.88
C THR A 3 -4.83 6.90 -0.55
N TRP A 4 -4.26 5.93 -1.26
CA TRP A 4 -2.89 5.48 -1.12
C TRP A 4 -2.24 5.42 -2.49
N GLU A 5 -0.96 5.76 -2.51
CA GLU A 5 -0.06 5.40 -3.59
C GLU A 5 0.32 3.94 -3.40
N HIS A 6 -0.02 3.09 -4.37
CA HIS A 6 0.18 1.66 -4.34
C HIS A 6 1.09 1.24 -5.49
N ILE A 7 2.18 0.55 -5.17
CA ILE A 7 3.17 0.11 -6.16
C ILE A 7 3.43 -1.39 -5.99
N LYS A 8 3.31 -2.11 -7.10
CA LYS A 8 3.81 -3.48 -7.24
C LYS A 8 5.25 -3.40 -7.70
N LEU A 9 6.17 -3.94 -6.92
CA LEU A 9 7.58 -3.98 -7.26
C LEU A 9 7.87 -5.25 -8.04
N GLU A 10 7.91 -5.10 -9.35
CA GLU A 10 8.31 -6.13 -10.31
C GLU A 10 9.61 -5.73 -11.01
N TYR A 11 10.41 -6.72 -11.37
CA TYR A 11 11.64 -6.46 -12.11
C TYR A 11 11.36 -6.42 -13.62
N PHE A 12 11.65 -5.27 -14.21
CA PHE A 12 11.72 -5.08 -15.65
C PHE A 12 13.03 -4.38 -15.98
N TYR A 13 13.82 -4.94 -16.91
CA TYR A 13 15.11 -4.36 -17.27
C TYR A 13 14.93 -2.93 -17.79
N GLY A 14 15.60 -1.97 -17.15
CA GLY A 14 15.59 -0.56 -17.55
C GLY A 14 14.29 0.20 -17.27
N GLN A 15 13.34 -0.38 -16.53
CA GLN A 15 12.05 0.26 -16.26
C GLN A 15 11.82 0.44 -14.76
N GLN A 16 11.51 1.68 -14.38
CA GLN A 16 11.10 2.02 -13.02
C GLN A 16 9.59 1.81 -12.86
N ASN A 17 9.19 1.17 -11.76
CA ASN A 17 7.77 1.04 -11.42
C ASN A 17 7.23 2.37 -10.90
N SER A 18 5.97 2.66 -11.25
CA SER A 18 5.25 3.86 -10.81
C SER A 18 4.10 3.46 -9.91
N ALA A 19 3.80 4.29 -8.92
CA ALA A 19 2.64 4.08 -8.05
C ALA A 19 1.33 4.38 -8.79
N THR A 20 0.28 3.69 -8.38
CA THR A 20 -1.10 3.90 -8.86
C THR A 20 -2.02 4.12 -7.66
N ALA A 21 -3.17 4.78 -7.87
CA ALA A 21 -4.06 5.12 -6.77
C ALA A 21 -4.86 3.90 -6.28
N LEU A 22 -4.85 3.69 -4.96
CA LEU A 22 -5.68 2.71 -4.24
C LEU A 22 -6.53 3.43 -3.20
N ALA A 23 -7.85 3.29 -3.28
CA ALA A 23 -8.78 3.81 -2.29
C ALA A 23 -9.22 2.71 -1.32
N LEU A 24 -9.06 2.94 -0.02
CA LEU A 24 -9.58 2.08 1.05
C LEU A 24 -10.80 2.75 1.70
N HIS A 25 -11.97 2.18 1.48
CA HIS A 25 -13.26 2.72 1.92
C HIS A 25 -13.60 2.28 3.34
N ALA A 26 -14.40 3.10 4.04
CA ALA A 26 -14.79 2.85 5.44
C ALA A 26 -15.62 1.58 5.64
N ASN A 27 -16.37 1.17 4.62
CA ASN A 27 -17.18 -0.05 4.60
C ASN A 27 -16.36 -1.34 4.39
N GLY A 28 -15.03 -1.26 4.39
CA GLY A 28 -14.14 -2.42 4.21
C GLY A 28 -13.93 -2.82 2.75
N THR A 29 -14.37 -2.03 1.77
CA THR A 29 -14.07 -2.26 0.34
C THR A 29 -12.90 -1.42 -0.14
N MET A 30 -12.30 -1.81 -1.26
CA MET A 30 -11.24 -1.07 -1.95
C MET A 30 -11.49 -0.97 -3.45
N SER A 31 -10.95 0.07 -4.07
CA SER A 31 -11.05 0.34 -5.52
C SER A 31 -9.80 1.04 -6.05
N GLY A 32 -9.58 1.01 -7.37
CA GLY A 32 -8.42 1.61 -8.02
C GLY A 32 -7.45 0.54 -8.50
N SER A 33 -6.19 0.60 -8.04
CA SER A 33 -5.16 -0.39 -8.39
C SER A 33 -5.51 -1.82 -7.97
N LEU A 34 -6.31 -1.98 -6.92
CA LEU A 34 -6.88 -3.24 -6.47
C LEU A 34 -8.38 -3.05 -6.23
N THR A 35 -9.14 -4.14 -6.37
CA THR A 35 -10.58 -4.18 -6.11
C THR A 35 -10.93 -5.30 -5.14
N GLY A 36 -12.06 -5.15 -4.42
CA GLY A 36 -12.54 -6.15 -3.48
C GLY A 36 -12.62 -5.60 -2.05
N SER A 37 -12.26 -6.43 -1.07
CA SER A 37 -12.32 -6.06 0.35
C SER A 37 -10.94 -5.99 0.99
N TRP A 38 -10.83 -5.16 2.03
CA TRP A 38 -9.65 -5.06 2.86
C TRP A 38 -9.99 -5.25 4.34
N SER A 39 -8.99 -5.67 5.12
CA SER A 39 -9.11 -5.77 6.57
C SER A 39 -7.79 -5.41 7.25
N PHE A 40 -7.86 -4.89 8.47
CA PHE A 40 -6.68 -4.52 9.25
C PHE A 40 -6.66 -5.27 10.58
N ASN A 41 -5.56 -5.95 10.85
CA ASN A 41 -5.26 -6.59 12.12
C ASN A 41 -4.36 -5.67 12.94
N ALA A 42 -4.94 -4.99 13.93
CA ALA A 42 -4.21 -4.04 14.77
C ALA A 42 -3.10 -4.68 15.60
N SER A 43 -3.31 -5.90 16.12
CA SER A 43 -2.32 -6.60 16.95
C SER A 43 -1.05 -6.96 16.18
N LYS A 44 -1.19 -7.22 14.88
CA LYS A 44 -0.05 -7.53 13.98
C LYS A 44 0.40 -6.33 13.16
N LYS A 45 -0.33 -5.21 13.23
CA LYS A 45 -0.22 -4.07 12.30
C LYS A 45 -0.26 -4.49 10.82
N GLN A 46 -1.07 -5.49 10.48
CA GLN A 46 -1.14 -6.06 9.14
C GLN A 46 -2.43 -5.65 8.42
N LEU A 47 -2.29 -5.16 7.21
CA LEU A 47 -3.37 -4.86 6.28
C LEU A 47 -3.43 -5.98 5.23
N THR A 48 -4.62 -6.55 5.05
CA THR A 48 -4.90 -7.54 4.01
C THR A 48 -5.68 -6.86 2.89
N LEU A 49 -5.13 -6.88 1.67
CA LEU A 49 -5.69 -6.30 0.45
C LEU A 49 -5.92 -7.46 -0.54
N GLY A 50 -6.99 -8.23 -0.33
CA GLY A 50 -7.24 -9.46 -1.09
C GLY A 50 -6.13 -10.51 -0.91
N ASN A 51 -5.28 -10.69 -1.93
CA ASN A 51 -4.15 -11.62 -1.90
C ASN A 51 -2.84 -11.01 -1.40
N VAL A 52 -2.80 -9.71 -1.12
CA VAL A 52 -1.62 -9.00 -0.64
C VAL A 52 -1.72 -8.79 0.87
N ILE A 53 -0.64 -9.06 1.61
CA ILE A 53 -0.53 -8.80 3.04
C ILE A 53 0.64 -7.85 3.25
N VAL A 54 0.38 -6.72 3.91
CA VAL A 54 1.37 -5.68 4.16
C VAL A 54 1.39 -5.27 5.63
N CYS A 55 2.56 -4.94 6.15
CA CYS A 55 2.73 -4.34 7.46
C CYS A 55 2.62 -2.82 7.33
N VAL A 56 1.84 -2.19 8.20
CA VAL A 56 1.60 -0.74 8.20
C VAL A 56 2.44 -0.09 9.30
N GLU A 57 3.18 0.95 8.96
CA GLU A 57 3.97 1.73 9.91
C GLU A 57 3.81 3.24 9.71
N ARG A 58 4.16 4.01 10.74
CA ARG A 58 4.23 5.47 10.67
C ARG A 58 5.60 5.86 10.15
N GLU A 59 5.63 6.72 9.14
CA GLU A 59 6.89 7.25 8.58
C GLU A 59 6.67 8.69 8.11
N VAL A 60 7.46 9.13 7.14
CA VAL A 60 7.39 10.46 6.54
C VAL A 60 7.22 10.34 5.03
N ASP A 61 6.49 11.28 4.47
CA ASP A 61 6.44 11.52 3.04
C ASP A 61 7.79 12.11 2.60
N TRP A 62 8.60 11.26 1.97
CA TRP A 62 9.95 11.58 1.50
C TRP A 62 9.96 12.49 0.27
N GLU A 63 8.84 12.61 -0.44
CA GLU A 63 8.67 13.49 -1.60
C GLU A 63 8.18 14.89 -1.21
N ALA A 64 7.65 15.05 0.02
CA ALA A 64 7.19 16.33 0.52
C ALA A 64 8.35 17.21 1.03
N ASN A 65 8.28 18.52 0.75
CA ASN A 65 9.17 19.53 1.32
C ASN A 65 8.36 20.66 2.00
N PRO A 66 8.45 20.83 3.34
CA PRO A 66 9.14 19.95 4.29
C PRO A 66 8.48 18.56 4.36
N ARG A 67 9.26 17.55 4.78
CA ARG A 67 8.75 16.19 5.02
C ARG A 67 7.62 16.21 6.03
N ARG A 68 6.61 15.35 5.84
CA ARG A 68 5.41 15.30 6.68
C ARG A 68 5.13 13.89 7.13
N VAL A 69 4.62 13.72 8.34
CA VAL A 69 4.24 12.40 8.84
C VAL A 69 3.12 11.80 7.99
N THR A 70 3.26 10.53 7.64
CA THR A 70 2.26 9.75 6.90
C THR A 70 2.28 8.29 7.37
N LEU A 71 1.41 7.48 6.77
CA LEU A 71 1.44 6.03 6.91
C LEU A 71 2.05 5.42 5.67
N VAL A 72 2.88 4.41 5.87
CA VAL A 72 3.42 3.57 4.81
C VAL A 72 3.04 2.13 5.06
N TYR A 73 3.09 1.32 4.02
CA TYR A 73 3.07 -0.13 4.17
C TYR A 73 4.05 -0.81 3.23
N ALA A 74 4.51 -1.98 3.63
CA ALA A 74 5.28 -2.88 2.78
C ALA A 74 4.93 -4.34 3.08
N GLY A 75 4.94 -5.18 2.05
CA GLY A 75 4.72 -6.62 2.20
C GLY A 75 4.70 -7.34 0.87
N THR A 76 3.97 -8.45 0.80
CA THR A 76 4.01 -9.38 -0.34
C THR A 76 2.64 -9.90 -0.70
N GLU A 77 2.52 -10.50 -1.88
CA GLU A 77 1.46 -11.49 -2.12
C GLU A 77 1.62 -12.70 -1.19
N LYS A 78 0.52 -13.38 -0.90
CA LYS A 78 0.53 -14.65 -0.11
C LYS A 78 1.40 -15.74 -0.74
N ASN A 79 1.53 -15.73 -2.06
CA ASN A 79 2.37 -16.68 -2.82
C ASN A 79 3.85 -16.25 -2.88
N LEU A 80 4.21 -15.09 -2.30
CA LEU A 80 5.56 -14.51 -2.28
C LEU A 80 6.15 -14.14 -3.65
N ASN A 81 5.34 -14.03 -4.72
CA ASN A 81 5.83 -13.76 -6.07
C ASN A 81 6.06 -12.26 -6.37
N ALA A 82 5.53 -11.37 -5.54
CA ALA A 82 5.71 -9.94 -5.70
C ALA A 82 5.72 -9.23 -4.35
N THR A 83 6.46 -8.12 -4.29
CA THR A 83 6.48 -7.22 -3.14
C THR A 83 5.67 -5.96 -3.46
N TYR A 84 5.04 -5.40 -2.44
CA TYR A 84 4.11 -4.28 -2.58
C TYR A 84 4.42 -3.23 -1.55
N TRP A 85 4.57 -2.00 -2.01
CA TRP A 85 4.77 -0.85 -1.15
C TRP A 85 3.61 0.12 -1.33
N GLY A 86 3.43 0.97 -0.33
CA GLY A 86 2.53 2.09 -0.49
C GLY A 86 2.66 3.14 0.60
N LYS A 87 2.15 4.32 0.27
CA LYS A 87 2.18 5.51 1.11
C LYS A 87 0.80 6.14 1.07
N LYS A 88 0.28 6.54 2.23
CA LYS A 88 -1.01 7.22 2.29
C LYS A 88 -0.86 8.61 1.69
N SER A 89 -1.71 8.93 0.72
CA SER A 89 -1.80 10.28 0.17
C SER A 89 -2.30 11.25 1.27
N LYS A 90 -1.97 12.54 1.12
CA LYS A 90 -2.43 13.60 2.04
C LYS A 90 -3.94 13.64 2.17
#